data_AF-C6WJQ7-F1
#
_entry.id   AF-C6WJQ7-F1
#
_cell.length_a   1.000
_cell.length_b   1.000
_cell.length_c   1.000
_cell.angle_alpha   90.00
_cell.angle_beta   90.00
_cell.angle_gamma   90.00
#
_symmetry.space_group_name_H-M   'P 1'
#
loop_
_entity.id
_entity.type
_entity.pdbx_description
1 polymer ?
#
loop_
_entity_poly.entity_id
_entity_poly.type
_entity_poly.pdbx_seq_one_letter_code
_entity_poly.pdbx_strand_id
1 'polypeptide(L)'
;MSAGIAGIGVRMQEINRMIVGLVPKAAEPAATSGTEFASALTSALSGTTATSGASTSGGVSGGQVVENAKQYLGVPYVWGGTDPAKGLDCSGLVQLVYKNLGITLPRVAEDQAQQGAAVPSLDQAKPGDLVTFGNPAYHIGIYTGDGKMIHAPEPGAQVREQKIWETPTSIRRIVPEASASAVSASGSAARPAALSGGAATYESAFAAATAKYGLPQGLLSAVASVESNYNPTAVSSAGAQGLMQIMPATAAGLGVNALDPMQAIDGAARLLSGNLKSFNGSLPLAIAAYNAGSGAVQKYGGIPPFAETQNYVPKVQAAMARLNGGA
;
A
#
# COMPACT_ATOMS: atom_id res chain seq x y z
N MET A 1 -39.30 -21.03 15.16
CA MET A 1 -39.44 -19.58 14.91
C MET A 1 -39.39 -18.85 16.25
N SER A 2 -38.86 -17.63 16.27
CA SER A 2 -38.79 -16.69 17.41
C SER A 2 -37.64 -16.83 18.42
N ALA A 3 -36.46 -16.35 18.01
CA ALA A 3 -35.44 -15.78 18.92
C ALA A 3 -34.76 -14.51 18.34
N GLY A 4 -35.30 -13.95 17.24
CA GLY A 4 -34.67 -12.85 16.51
C GLY A 4 -35.12 -11.44 16.89
N ILE A 5 -36.07 -11.28 17.82
CA ILE A 5 -36.75 -9.97 18.03
C ILE A 5 -36.43 -9.35 19.40
N ALA A 6 -35.83 -10.09 20.34
CA ALA A 6 -35.44 -9.54 21.65
C ALA A 6 -34.16 -8.67 21.61
N GLY A 7 -33.36 -8.75 20.54
CA GLY A 7 -32.09 -8.01 20.41
C GLY A 7 -32.20 -6.57 19.88
N ILE A 8 -33.36 -6.18 19.35
CA ILE A 8 -33.56 -4.86 18.72
C ILE A 8 -34.02 -3.81 19.74
N GLY A 9 -34.70 -4.22 20.82
CA GLY A 9 -35.16 -3.33 21.89
C GLY A 9 -34.04 -2.76 22.78
N VAL A 10 -32.96 -3.52 22.99
CA VAL A 10 -31.81 -3.08 23.81
C VAL A 10 -30.93 -2.07 23.06
N ARG A 11 -30.85 -2.17 21.72
CA ARG A 11 -30.04 -1.28 20.88
C ARG A 11 -30.65 0.11 20.70
N MET A 12 -31.97 0.28 20.91
CA MET A 12 -32.63 1.59 20.78
C MET A 12 -32.62 2.43 22.08
N GLN A 13 -32.43 1.81 23.25
CA GLN A 13 -32.40 2.56 24.52
C GLN A 13 -31.02 3.16 24.85
N GLU A 14 -29.94 2.74 24.17
CA GLU A 14 -28.61 3.39 24.28
C GLU A 14 -28.45 4.62 23.38
N ILE A 15 -29.25 4.75 22.31
CA ILE A 15 -29.18 5.89 21.38
C ILE A 15 -29.79 7.17 22.00
N ASN A 16 -30.75 7.04 22.93
CA ASN A 16 -31.44 8.19 23.54
C ASN A 16 -30.75 8.74 24.81
N ARG A 17 -29.59 8.22 25.22
CA ARG A 17 -28.84 8.70 26.40
C ARG A 17 -27.54 9.47 26.08
N MET A 18 -27.17 9.62 24.80
CA MET A 18 -25.99 10.41 24.39
C MET A 18 -26.33 11.78 23.78
N ILE A 19 -27.52 12.32 24.09
CA ILE A 19 -27.90 13.71 23.83
C ILE A 19 -28.31 14.31 25.17
N VAL A 20 -27.35 14.74 25.98
CA VAL A 20 -27.42 15.83 26.98
C VAL A 20 -26.10 15.78 27.77
N GLY A 21 -25.25 16.79 27.58
CA GLY A 21 -24.02 16.93 28.37
C GLY A 21 -22.95 17.84 27.76
N LEU A 22 -23.34 18.99 27.19
CA LEU A 22 -22.39 20.07 26.90
C LEU A 22 -22.19 20.91 28.17
N VAL A 23 -20.94 21.08 28.60
CA VAL A 23 -20.43 22.35 29.14
C VAL A 23 -18.96 22.52 28.69
N PRO A 24 -18.57 23.68 28.13
CA PRO A 24 -17.20 23.95 27.69
C PRO A 24 -16.32 24.48 28.83
N LYS A 25 -15.00 24.26 28.75
CA LYS A 25 -14.01 25.00 29.55
C LYS A 25 -13.04 25.72 28.60
N ALA A 26 -12.95 27.04 28.74
CA ALA A 26 -12.14 27.93 27.92
C ALA A 26 -10.74 28.23 28.52
N ALA A 27 -9.79 28.47 27.59
CA ALA A 27 -8.62 29.39 27.59
C ALA A 27 -7.48 29.16 28.63
N GLU A 28 -6.16 29.34 28.40
CA GLU A 28 -5.31 30.02 27.38
C GLU A 28 -3.77 29.79 27.74
N PRO A 29 -2.74 30.54 27.25
CA PRO A 29 -1.96 30.37 26.02
C PRO A 29 -0.43 30.13 26.24
N ALA A 30 0.34 29.79 25.20
CA ALA A 30 1.79 30.08 25.18
C ALA A 30 2.30 30.22 23.74
N ALA A 31 2.68 31.44 23.39
CA ALA A 31 3.40 31.78 22.18
C ALA A 31 4.86 31.34 22.29
N THR A 32 5.42 30.73 21.25
CA THR A 32 6.87 30.56 21.11
C THR A 32 7.35 31.43 19.95
N SER A 33 8.10 32.47 20.30
CA SER A 33 8.58 33.54 19.42
C SER A 33 9.60 33.03 18.39
N GLY A 34 9.59 33.63 17.19
CA GLY A 34 10.41 33.22 16.03
C GLY A 34 11.94 33.27 16.21
N THR A 35 12.45 33.71 17.36
CA THR A 35 13.88 33.73 17.72
C THR A 35 14.40 32.36 18.17
N GLU A 36 13.54 31.51 18.74
CA GLU A 36 13.90 30.14 19.15
C GLU A 36 14.08 29.22 17.93
N PHE A 37 13.26 29.43 16.88
CA PHE A 37 13.37 28.70 15.62
C PHE A 37 14.65 29.06 14.84
N ALA A 38 15.06 30.34 14.85
CA ALA A 38 16.28 30.78 14.19
C ALA A 38 17.55 30.24 14.88
N SER A 39 17.57 30.19 16.21
CA SER A 39 18.71 29.64 16.97
C SER A 39 18.82 28.11 16.83
N ALA A 40 17.67 27.41 16.78
CA ALA A 40 17.64 25.97 16.49
C ALA A 40 18.13 25.67 15.06
N LEU A 41 17.81 26.52 14.08
CA LEU A 41 18.24 26.36 12.69
C LEU A 41 19.75 26.64 12.52
N THR A 42 20.31 27.67 13.18
CA THR A 42 21.75 27.96 13.15
C THR A 42 22.58 26.90 13.89
N SER A 43 22.06 26.34 14.99
CA SER A 43 22.72 25.22 15.69
C SER A 43 22.66 23.91 14.90
N ALA A 44 21.61 23.70 14.10
CA ALA A 44 21.51 22.56 13.18
C ALA A 44 22.43 22.69 11.95
N LEU A 45 22.69 23.92 11.47
CA LEU A 45 23.54 24.17 10.30
C LEU A 45 25.04 24.23 10.63
N SER A 46 25.42 24.48 11.89
CA SER A 46 26.82 24.64 12.31
C SER A 46 27.50 23.32 12.72
N GLY A 47 26.79 22.20 12.69
CA GLY A 47 27.33 20.86 12.99
C GLY A 47 27.92 20.10 11.80
N THR A 48 27.88 20.65 10.59
CA THR A 48 28.37 19.96 9.39
C THR A 48 29.85 20.27 9.15
N THR A 49 30.73 19.68 9.97
CA THR A 49 32.06 19.31 9.50
C THR A 49 31.91 18.04 8.67
N ALA A 50 32.21 18.17 7.37
CA ALA A 50 32.26 17.09 6.41
C ALA A 50 33.05 15.89 6.95
N THR A 51 32.31 14.86 7.35
CA THR A 51 32.81 13.49 7.41
C THR A 51 31.91 12.71 6.46
N SER A 52 32.54 12.07 5.47
CA SER A 52 31.93 11.22 4.46
C SER A 52 30.93 10.24 5.09
N GLY A 53 29.65 10.64 5.11
CA GLY A 53 28.54 9.80 5.54
C GLY A 53 28.12 8.93 4.38
N ALA A 54 28.41 7.63 4.49
CA ALA A 54 27.87 6.62 3.62
C ALA A 54 26.35 6.79 3.49
N SER A 55 25.87 7.09 2.29
CA SER A 55 24.46 6.98 1.94
C SER A 55 24.07 5.51 2.06
N THR A 56 23.55 5.11 3.22
CA THR A 56 22.86 3.82 3.35
C THR A 56 21.57 3.89 2.55
N SER A 57 21.64 3.46 1.30
CA SER A 57 20.52 2.82 0.62
C SER A 57 20.19 1.54 1.42
N GLY A 58 19.43 1.69 2.49
CA GLY A 58 18.97 0.60 3.34
C GLY A 58 17.45 0.64 3.38
N GLY A 59 16.80 -0.39 2.84
CA GLY A 59 15.35 -0.56 3.00
C GLY A 59 14.96 -0.60 4.48
N VAL A 60 13.69 -0.29 4.77
CA VAL A 60 13.10 -0.40 6.11
C VAL A 60 13.36 -1.81 6.65
N SER A 61 14.00 -1.90 7.82
CA SER A 61 14.30 -3.17 8.47
C SER A 61 13.22 -3.60 9.46
N GLY A 62 13.15 -4.90 9.74
CA GLY A 62 12.27 -5.45 10.77
C GLY A 62 12.50 -4.87 12.17
N GLY A 63 13.76 -4.52 12.49
CA GLY A 63 14.09 -3.82 13.74
C GLY A 63 13.42 -2.45 13.86
N GLN A 64 13.39 -1.67 12.76
CA GLN A 64 12.72 -0.37 12.72
C GLN A 64 11.20 -0.49 12.87
N VAL A 65 10.59 -1.57 12.35
CA VAL A 65 9.16 -1.87 12.57
C VAL A 65 8.89 -2.07 14.06
N VAL A 66 9.69 -2.88 14.74
CA VAL A 66 9.52 -3.15 16.17
C VAL A 66 9.78 -1.90 17.02
N GLU A 67 10.81 -1.13 16.69
CA GLU A 67 11.13 0.10 17.40
C GLU A 67 10.01 1.15 17.26
N ASN A 68 9.41 1.28 16.06
CA ASN A 68 8.24 2.13 15.86
C ASN A 68 7.02 1.61 16.63
N ALA A 69 6.77 0.29 16.62
CA ALA A 69 5.66 -0.32 17.36
C ALA A 69 5.75 -0.10 18.88
N LYS A 70 6.95 -0.10 19.45
CA LYS A 70 7.19 0.12 20.89
C LYS A 70 6.72 1.50 21.37
N GLN A 71 6.67 2.50 20.49
CA GLN A 71 6.21 3.85 20.83
C GLN A 71 4.73 3.90 21.23
N TYR A 72 3.96 2.87 20.85
CA TYR A 72 2.52 2.78 21.12
C TYR A 72 2.18 1.91 22.32
N LEU A 73 3.16 1.38 23.05
CA LEU A 73 2.91 0.64 24.28
C LEU A 73 2.12 1.50 25.28
N GLY A 74 1.03 0.95 25.82
CA GLY A 74 0.13 1.65 26.73
C GLY A 74 -1.03 2.40 26.08
N VAL A 75 -1.07 2.53 24.75
CA VAL A 75 -2.23 3.13 24.06
C VAL A 75 -3.49 2.29 24.30
N PRO A 76 -4.61 2.88 24.75
CA PRO A 76 -5.85 2.14 24.99
C PRO A 76 -6.39 1.46 23.74
N TYR A 77 -6.98 0.27 23.90
CA TYR A 77 -7.70 -0.38 22.82
C TYR A 77 -9.01 0.34 22.52
N VAL A 78 -9.25 0.66 21.25
CA VAL A 78 -10.55 1.14 20.76
C VAL A 78 -10.89 0.39 19.48
N TRP A 79 -12.04 -0.30 19.47
CA TRP A 79 -12.53 -1.00 18.27
C TRP A 79 -12.69 -0.03 17.10
N GLY A 80 -12.07 -0.34 15.97
CA GLY A 80 -12.05 0.55 14.81
C GLY A 80 -11.00 1.67 14.90
N GLY A 81 -10.25 1.78 16.00
CA GLY A 81 -9.31 2.87 16.26
C GLY A 81 -8.07 2.86 15.35
N THR A 82 -7.76 4.01 14.77
CA THR A 82 -6.58 4.26 13.91
C THR A 82 -5.77 5.49 14.35
N ASP A 83 -6.16 6.10 15.47
CA ASP A 83 -5.59 7.34 15.98
C ASP A 83 -4.99 7.06 17.38
N PRO A 84 -3.66 7.07 17.55
CA PRO A 84 -3.02 6.72 18.81
C PRO A 84 -3.41 7.66 19.97
N ALA A 85 -3.88 8.88 19.68
CA ALA A 85 -4.37 9.79 20.72
C ALA A 85 -5.76 9.40 21.25
N LYS A 86 -6.54 8.65 20.46
CA LYS A 86 -7.91 8.23 20.82
C LYS A 86 -7.98 6.74 21.18
N GLY A 87 -7.01 5.95 20.73
CA GLY A 87 -6.93 4.52 20.90
C GLY A 87 -6.80 3.77 19.58
N LEU A 88 -6.24 2.56 19.66
CA LEU A 88 -5.94 1.72 18.49
C LEU A 88 -6.60 0.35 18.64
N ASP A 89 -7.02 -0.26 17.53
CA ASP A 89 -7.27 -1.70 17.49
C ASP A 89 -6.08 -2.46 16.88
N CYS A 90 -6.18 -3.80 16.83
CA CYS A 90 -5.08 -4.67 16.45
C CYS A 90 -4.55 -4.37 15.03
N SER A 91 -5.45 -4.19 14.06
CA SER A 91 -5.09 -3.91 12.67
C SER A 91 -4.80 -2.42 12.42
N GLY A 92 -5.37 -1.52 13.22
CA GLY A 92 -5.07 -0.09 13.22
C GLY A 92 -3.66 0.22 13.74
N LEU A 93 -3.21 -0.48 14.78
CA LEU A 93 -1.82 -0.43 15.26
C LEU A 93 -0.84 -0.87 14.17
N VAL A 94 -1.09 -2.03 13.55
CA VAL A 94 -0.26 -2.54 12.43
C VAL A 94 -0.22 -1.53 11.29
N GLN A 95 -1.39 -1.05 10.85
CA GLN A 95 -1.47 -0.07 9.77
C GLN A 95 -0.68 1.21 10.09
N LEU A 96 -0.78 1.73 11.31
CA LEU A 96 -0.07 2.92 11.74
C LEU A 96 1.46 2.72 11.73
N VAL A 97 1.95 1.62 12.30
CA VAL A 97 3.39 1.33 12.41
C VAL A 97 4.04 1.24 11.04
N TYR A 98 3.44 0.47 10.13
CA TYR A 98 4.00 0.33 8.79
C TYR A 98 3.83 1.62 7.97
N LYS A 99 2.72 2.35 8.14
CA LYS A 99 2.51 3.64 7.48
C LYS A 99 3.58 4.66 7.84
N ASN A 100 4.00 4.72 9.11
CA ASN A 100 5.08 5.61 9.56
C ASN A 100 6.43 5.29 8.91
N LEU A 101 6.59 4.04 8.48
CA LEU A 101 7.77 3.56 7.76
C LEU A 101 7.57 3.58 6.24
N GLY A 102 6.52 4.26 5.75
CA GLY A 102 6.24 4.40 4.33
C GLY A 102 5.59 3.17 3.68
N ILE A 103 5.09 2.22 4.47
CA ILE A 103 4.48 0.97 4.00
C ILE A 103 2.98 0.99 4.29
N THR A 104 2.17 1.04 3.24
CA THR A 104 0.71 1.04 3.39
C THR A 104 0.16 -0.37 3.49
N LEU A 105 -0.53 -0.67 4.58
CA LEU A 105 -1.25 -1.92 4.79
C LEU A 105 -2.78 -1.67 4.77
N PRO A 106 -3.58 -2.66 4.31
CA PRO A 106 -5.03 -2.57 4.34
C PRO A 106 -5.55 -2.42 5.78
N ARG A 107 -6.77 -1.92 5.95
CA ARG A 107 -7.30 -1.58 7.27
C ARG A 107 -7.63 -2.82 8.13
N VAL A 108 -8.04 -3.92 7.52
CA VAL A 108 -8.61 -5.08 8.22
C VAL A 108 -7.55 -6.17 8.37
N ALA A 109 -7.55 -6.86 9.52
CA ALA A 109 -6.59 -7.91 9.85
C ALA A 109 -6.59 -9.07 8.83
N GLU A 110 -7.76 -9.44 8.30
CA GLU A 110 -7.91 -10.46 7.26
C GLU A 110 -7.13 -10.11 5.98
N ASP A 111 -7.24 -8.87 5.50
CA ASP A 111 -6.51 -8.42 4.31
C ASP A 111 -5.01 -8.27 4.60
N GLN A 112 -4.66 -7.83 5.82
CA GLN A 112 -3.27 -7.74 6.29
C GLN A 112 -2.60 -9.11 6.33
N ALA A 113 -3.35 -10.16 6.68
CA ALA A 113 -2.91 -11.56 6.69
C ALA A 113 -2.61 -12.12 5.29
N GLN A 114 -2.87 -11.36 4.21
CA GLN A 114 -2.53 -11.73 2.83
C GLN A 114 -1.42 -10.87 2.23
N GLN A 115 -0.83 -9.94 3.01
CA GLN A 115 0.25 -9.08 2.54
C GLN A 115 1.63 -9.73 2.74
N GLY A 116 2.62 -9.30 1.95
CA GLY A 116 4.01 -9.75 2.10
C GLY A 116 4.25 -11.23 1.80
N ALA A 117 5.45 -11.70 2.16
CA ALA A 117 5.86 -13.09 1.96
C ALA A 117 5.37 -13.99 3.10
N ALA A 118 4.86 -15.18 2.77
CA ALA A 118 4.53 -16.19 3.77
C ALA A 118 5.79 -16.66 4.50
N VAL A 119 5.73 -16.68 5.83
CA VAL A 119 6.78 -17.26 6.67
C VAL A 119 6.27 -18.59 7.23
N PRO A 120 6.96 -19.72 7.00
CA PRO A 120 6.44 -21.05 7.31
C PRO A 120 6.18 -21.34 8.79
N SER A 121 6.93 -20.75 9.72
CA SER A 121 6.83 -21.01 11.16
C SER A 121 7.39 -19.87 12.00
N LEU A 122 7.09 -19.87 13.31
CA LEU A 122 7.65 -18.90 14.26
C LEU A 122 9.18 -18.98 14.36
N ASP A 123 9.79 -20.14 14.13
CA ASP A 123 11.25 -20.29 14.13
C ASP A 123 11.92 -19.55 12.97
N GLN A 124 11.16 -19.32 11.89
CA GLN A 124 11.61 -18.54 10.72
C GLN A 124 11.09 -17.10 10.76
N ALA A 125 10.26 -16.77 11.75
CA ALA A 125 9.74 -15.43 11.96
C ALA A 125 10.85 -14.51 12.47
N LYS A 126 10.80 -13.27 12.00
CA LYS A 126 11.79 -12.24 12.28
C LYS A 126 11.10 -11.01 12.84
N PRO A 127 11.77 -10.23 13.69
CA PRO A 127 11.23 -8.97 14.20
C PRO A 127 10.63 -8.15 13.06
N GLY A 128 9.40 -7.65 13.22
CA GLY A 128 8.68 -6.95 12.17
C GLY A 128 7.95 -7.83 11.15
N ASP A 129 7.83 -9.14 11.39
CA ASP A 129 6.85 -9.98 10.69
C ASP A 129 5.46 -9.83 11.36
N LEU A 130 4.38 -9.91 10.58
CA LEU A 130 3.02 -9.94 11.11
C LEU A 130 2.65 -11.34 11.55
N VAL A 131 1.97 -11.43 12.69
CA VAL A 131 1.47 -12.68 13.26
C VAL A 131 -0.05 -12.59 13.37
N THR A 132 -0.77 -13.50 12.75
CA THR A 132 -2.24 -13.45 12.62
C THR A 132 -2.91 -14.69 13.19
N PHE A 133 -4.12 -14.53 13.71
CA PHE A 133 -4.89 -15.58 14.38
C PHE A 133 -6.32 -15.65 13.85
N GLY A 134 -6.79 -16.87 13.60
CA GLY A 134 -8.11 -17.19 13.07
C GLY A 134 -8.17 -17.28 11.54
N ASN A 135 -9.25 -17.89 11.05
CA ASN A 135 -9.59 -17.94 9.63
C ASN A 135 -11.12 -17.77 9.46
N PRO A 136 -11.62 -16.58 9.09
CA PRO A 136 -10.89 -15.35 8.76
C PRO A 136 -10.12 -14.76 9.95
N ALA A 137 -9.03 -14.03 9.68
CA ALA A 137 -8.17 -13.51 10.74
C ALA A 137 -8.89 -12.45 11.58
N TYR A 138 -9.14 -12.75 12.85
CA TYR A 138 -9.81 -11.84 13.78
C TYR A 138 -8.82 -11.04 14.63
N HIS A 139 -7.55 -11.47 14.69
CA HIS A 139 -6.51 -10.81 15.48
C HIS A 139 -5.16 -10.79 14.76
N ILE A 140 -4.37 -9.74 15.01
CA ILE A 140 -3.05 -9.53 14.41
C ILE A 140 -2.10 -8.81 15.38
N GLY A 141 -0.80 -9.09 15.25
CA GLY A 141 0.27 -8.41 15.97
C GLY A 141 1.56 -8.35 15.16
N ILE A 142 2.54 -7.61 15.69
CA ILE A 142 3.89 -7.46 15.12
C ILE A 142 4.85 -8.31 15.95
N TYR A 143 5.49 -9.29 15.32
CA TYR A 143 6.49 -10.15 15.97
C TYR A 143 7.69 -9.33 16.41
N THR A 144 8.13 -9.52 17.65
CA THR A 144 9.29 -8.81 18.20
C THR A 144 10.53 -9.68 18.37
N GLY A 145 10.40 -11.00 18.18
CA GLY A 145 11.44 -11.99 18.49
C GLY A 145 11.07 -12.81 19.74
N ASP A 146 11.83 -13.88 20.01
CA ASP A 146 11.70 -14.72 21.21
C ASP A 146 10.28 -15.23 21.50
N GLY A 147 9.47 -15.47 20.46
CA GLY A 147 8.08 -15.90 20.62
C GLY A 147 7.15 -14.81 21.18
N LYS A 148 7.50 -13.53 21.06
CA LYS A 148 6.71 -12.39 21.56
C LYS A 148 6.19 -11.52 20.41
N MET A 149 5.14 -10.76 20.70
CA MET A 149 4.58 -9.79 19.77
C MET A 149 4.04 -8.55 20.49
N ILE A 150 4.05 -7.42 19.78
CA ILE A 150 3.32 -6.21 20.15
C ILE A 150 1.98 -6.22 19.44
N HIS A 151 0.90 -5.96 20.19
CA HIS A 151 -0.46 -5.91 19.64
C HIS A 151 -1.40 -5.09 20.53
N ALA A 152 -2.55 -4.71 19.97
CA ALA A 152 -3.69 -4.20 20.72
C ALA A 152 -4.69 -5.36 20.96
N PRO A 153 -4.81 -5.90 22.19
CA PRO A 153 -5.53 -7.16 22.44
C PRO A 153 -7.05 -7.06 22.31
N GLU A 154 -7.70 -6.22 23.11
CA GLU A 154 -9.16 -6.24 23.27
C GLU A 154 -9.66 -5.00 24.03
N PRO A 155 -10.97 -4.68 23.98
CA PRO A 155 -11.56 -3.59 24.75
C PRO A 155 -11.24 -3.67 26.24
N GLY A 156 -10.88 -2.51 26.83
CA GLY A 156 -10.50 -2.43 28.25
C GLY A 156 -9.04 -2.77 28.54
N ALA A 157 -8.29 -3.24 27.54
CA ALA A 157 -6.84 -3.39 27.61
C ALA A 157 -6.12 -2.32 26.78
N GLN A 158 -4.80 -2.38 26.77
CA GLN A 158 -3.91 -1.44 26.10
C GLN A 158 -2.87 -2.20 25.27
N VAL A 159 -2.30 -1.50 24.28
CA VAL A 159 -1.21 -2.02 23.45
C VAL A 159 -0.08 -2.50 24.37
N ARG A 160 0.35 -3.75 24.20
CA ARG A 160 1.37 -4.37 25.04
C ARG A 160 2.22 -5.34 24.23
N GLU A 161 3.43 -5.58 24.72
CA GLU A 161 4.24 -6.71 24.29
C GLU A 161 3.91 -7.92 25.17
N GLN A 162 3.61 -9.06 24.57
CA GLN A 162 3.41 -10.30 25.32
C GLN A 162 3.88 -11.52 24.53
N LYS A 163 3.99 -12.65 25.24
CA LYS A 163 4.27 -13.94 24.61
C LYS A 163 3.10 -14.36 23.72
N ILE A 164 3.41 -14.89 22.55
CA ILE A 164 2.42 -15.52 21.67
C ILE A 164 1.87 -16.74 22.39
N TRP A 165 0.56 -16.73 22.66
CA TRP A 165 -0.11 -17.69 23.53
C TRP A 165 -0.63 -18.93 22.79
N GLU A 166 -0.71 -18.87 21.47
CA GLU A 166 -1.16 -19.97 20.61
C GLU A 166 -0.43 -19.96 19.26
N THR A 167 -0.53 -21.05 18.50
CA THR A 167 0.08 -21.13 17.17
C THR A 167 -0.59 -20.15 16.21
N PRO A 168 0.18 -19.23 15.59
CA PRO A 168 -0.38 -18.32 14.59
C PRO A 168 -0.96 -19.06 13.39
N THR A 169 -2.08 -18.58 12.88
CA THR A 169 -2.70 -19.11 11.66
C THR A 169 -1.91 -18.73 10.42
N SER A 170 -1.32 -17.53 10.39
CA SER A 170 -0.36 -17.16 9.34
C SER A 170 0.66 -16.14 9.84
N ILE A 171 1.85 -16.17 9.23
CA ILE A 171 2.94 -15.23 9.49
C ILE A 171 3.35 -14.58 8.17
N ARG A 172 3.46 -13.25 8.16
CA ARG A 172 3.74 -12.47 6.95
C ARG A 172 4.92 -11.53 7.11
N ARG A 173 5.93 -11.70 6.27
CA ARG A 173 7.06 -10.79 6.17
C ARG A 173 6.74 -9.65 5.22
N ILE A 174 6.59 -8.45 5.78
CA ILE A 174 6.25 -7.24 5.03
C ILE A 174 7.51 -6.51 4.56
N VAL A 175 8.51 -6.40 5.44
CA VAL A 175 9.78 -5.76 5.12
C VAL A 175 10.81 -6.81 4.70
N PRO A 176 11.37 -6.74 3.48
CA PRO A 176 12.51 -7.56 3.13
C PRO A 176 13.69 -7.12 3.99
N GLU A 177 14.46 -8.06 4.54
CA GLU A 177 15.71 -7.69 5.19
C GLU A 177 16.62 -6.99 4.18
N ALA A 178 17.34 -5.97 4.65
CA ALA A 178 18.60 -5.60 4.05
C ALA A 178 19.59 -6.76 4.27
N SER A 179 19.53 -7.78 3.40
CA SER A 179 20.52 -8.84 3.40
C SER A 179 21.86 -8.25 2.98
N ALA A 180 22.77 -8.10 3.93
CA ALA A 180 24.18 -8.10 3.60
C ALA A 180 24.48 -9.41 2.85
N SER A 181 25.11 -9.27 1.68
CA SER A 181 25.61 -10.33 0.77
C SER A 181 24.61 -10.92 -0.23
N ALA A 182 24.63 -10.33 -1.44
CA ALA A 182 24.82 -11.10 -2.66
C ALA A 182 25.81 -10.34 -3.55
N VAL A 183 27.10 -10.65 -3.40
CA VAL A 183 28.07 -10.45 -4.49
C VAL A 183 27.83 -11.59 -5.49
N SER A 184 27.90 -11.24 -6.77
CA SER A 184 27.94 -12.11 -7.95
C SER A 184 26.61 -12.64 -8.49
N ALA A 185 25.98 -11.78 -9.31
CA ALA A 185 25.75 -12.16 -10.70
C ALA A 185 26.34 -11.06 -11.58
N SER A 186 27.62 -11.22 -11.92
CA SER A 186 28.17 -10.63 -13.15
C SER A 186 27.45 -11.30 -14.31
N GLY A 187 26.42 -10.63 -14.79
CA GLY A 187 25.69 -10.90 -16.02
C GLY A 187 25.41 -9.55 -16.67
N SER A 188 26.49 -8.86 -17.05
CA SER A 188 26.43 -7.68 -17.91
C SER A 188 25.92 -8.09 -19.29
N ALA A 189 24.60 -8.22 -19.42
CA ALA A 189 23.95 -7.82 -20.66
C ALA A 189 23.74 -6.32 -20.53
N ALA A 190 24.45 -5.56 -21.37
CA ALA A 190 24.29 -4.12 -21.47
C ALA A 190 22.79 -3.80 -21.59
N ARG A 191 22.20 -3.20 -20.55
CA ARG A 191 20.88 -2.60 -20.70
C ARG A 191 21.07 -1.49 -21.74
N PRO A 192 20.28 -1.45 -22.82
CA PRO A 192 20.40 -0.37 -23.79
C PRO A 192 20.17 0.94 -23.02
N ALA A 193 21.13 1.85 -23.15
CA ALA A 193 20.99 3.23 -22.72
C ALA A 193 19.92 3.91 -23.59
N ALA A 194 18.64 3.71 -23.25
CA ALA A 194 17.53 4.41 -23.86
C ALA A 194 16.28 4.40 -22.95
N LEU A 195 16.44 4.74 -21.67
CA LEU A 195 15.32 5.24 -20.87
C LEU A 195 15.56 6.74 -20.62
N SER A 196 15.14 7.58 -21.57
CA SER A 196 15.17 9.04 -21.39
C SER A 196 13.91 9.49 -20.64
N GLY A 197 14.08 10.12 -19.47
CA GLY A 197 12.99 10.74 -18.71
C GLY A 197 11.90 9.78 -18.22
N GLY A 198 10.98 10.28 -17.37
CA GLY A 198 9.69 9.70 -16.94
C GLY A 198 9.62 8.21 -16.56
N ALA A 199 9.85 7.32 -17.53
CA ALA A 199 9.92 5.87 -17.38
C ALA A 199 10.94 5.40 -16.32
N ALA A 200 12.12 6.03 -16.26
CA ALA A 200 13.15 5.70 -15.27
C ALA A 200 12.70 6.01 -13.84
N THR A 201 11.85 7.04 -13.67
CA THR A 201 11.33 7.46 -12.37
C THR A 201 10.40 6.41 -11.75
N TYR A 202 9.66 5.67 -12.58
CA TYR A 202 8.64 4.72 -12.14
C TYR A 202 8.98 3.26 -12.47
N GLU A 203 10.19 2.99 -12.97
CA GLU A 203 10.61 1.66 -13.43
C GLU A 203 10.42 0.59 -12.35
N SER A 204 10.86 0.89 -11.12
CA SER A 204 10.72 -0.01 -9.97
C SER A 204 9.27 -0.23 -9.57
N ALA A 205 8.44 0.81 -9.64
CA ALA A 205 7.00 0.72 -9.36
C ALA A 205 6.28 -0.13 -10.42
N PHE A 206 6.60 0.05 -11.70
CA PHE A 206 6.08 -0.79 -12.78
C PHE A 206 6.52 -2.24 -12.63
N ALA A 207 7.80 -2.50 -12.31
CA ALA A 207 8.30 -3.84 -12.09
C ALA A 207 7.60 -4.53 -10.91
N ALA A 208 7.45 -3.81 -9.79
CA ALA A 208 6.77 -4.31 -8.60
C ALA A 208 5.29 -4.63 -8.87
N ALA A 209 4.56 -3.73 -9.52
CA ALA A 209 3.16 -3.94 -9.85
C ALA A 209 2.98 -5.06 -10.90
N THR A 210 3.87 -5.14 -11.89
CA THR A 210 3.89 -6.23 -12.88
C THR A 210 4.02 -7.59 -12.19
N ALA A 211 4.97 -7.71 -11.26
CA ALA A 211 5.18 -8.93 -10.47
C ALA A 211 3.98 -9.23 -9.56
N LYS A 212 3.47 -8.23 -8.83
CA LYS A 212 2.33 -8.36 -7.91
C LYS A 212 1.07 -8.90 -8.61
N TYR A 213 0.81 -8.45 -9.83
CA TYR A 213 -0.44 -8.75 -10.54
C TYR A 213 -0.29 -9.78 -11.68
N GLY A 214 0.90 -10.36 -11.85
CA GLY A 214 1.18 -11.37 -12.87
C GLY A 214 1.02 -10.85 -14.30
N LEU A 215 1.46 -9.62 -14.56
CA LEU A 215 1.34 -8.98 -15.87
C LEU A 215 2.54 -9.28 -16.76
N PRO A 216 2.39 -9.23 -18.10
CA PRO A 216 3.53 -9.28 -19.02
C PRO A 216 4.51 -8.12 -18.77
N GLN A 217 5.80 -8.42 -18.84
CA GLN A 217 6.86 -7.43 -18.68
C GLN A 217 6.71 -6.31 -19.71
N GLY A 218 6.89 -5.07 -19.25
CA GLY A 218 6.79 -3.87 -20.07
C GLY A 218 5.35 -3.37 -20.30
N LEU A 219 4.32 -4.13 -19.96
CA LEU A 219 2.92 -3.74 -20.20
C LEU A 219 2.55 -2.41 -19.51
N LEU A 220 2.80 -2.29 -18.20
CA LEU A 220 2.43 -1.08 -17.46
C LEU A 220 3.19 0.16 -17.94
N SER A 221 4.48 0.02 -18.20
CA SER A 221 5.29 1.12 -18.74
C SER A 221 4.84 1.52 -20.14
N ALA A 222 4.48 0.55 -20.99
CA ALA A 222 3.94 0.82 -22.32
C ALA A 222 2.59 1.54 -22.26
N VAL A 223 1.70 1.12 -21.35
CA VAL A 223 0.43 1.82 -21.11
C VAL A 223 0.70 3.25 -20.63
N ALA A 224 1.54 3.46 -19.61
CA ALA A 224 1.89 4.79 -19.11
C ALA A 224 2.48 5.71 -20.20
N SER A 225 3.30 5.15 -21.10
CA SER A 225 3.87 5.88 -22.23
C SER A 225 2.81 6.33 -23.22
N VAL A 226 1.83 5.48 -23.52
CA VAL A 226 0.75 5.78 -24.48
C VAL A 226 -0.30 6.71 -23.87
N GLU A 227 -0.61 6.54 -22.59
CA GLU A 227 -1.63 7.29 -21.88
C GLU A 227 -1.23 8.75 -21.60
N SER A 228 -0.04 8.96 -21.04
CA SER A 228 0.35 10.28 -20.52
C SER A 228 1.78 10.68 -20.88
N ASN A 229 2.52 9.82 -21.59
CA ASN A 229 3.98 9.93 -21.71
C ASN A 229 4.65 10.09 -20.34
N TYR A 230 4.22 9.29 -19.37
CA TYR A 230 4.68 9.29 -17.98
C TYR A 230 4.41 10.57 -17.18
N ASN A 231 3.41 11.37 -17.57
CA ASN A 231 3.04 12.59 -16.85
C ASN A 231 2.05 12.28 -15.69
N PRO A 232 2.47 12.40 -14.42
CA PRO A 232 1.64 12.04 -13.26
C PRO A 232 0.49 13.01 -13.00
N THR A 233 0.53 14.22 -13.57
CA THR A 233 -0.49 15.26 -13.36
C THR A 233 -1.36 15.49 -14.61
N ALA A 234 -1.24 14.63 -15.63
CA ALA A 234 -2.02 14.77 -16.86
C ALA A 234 -3.53 14.62 -16.59
N VAL A 235 -4.34 15.48 -17.19
CA VAL A 235 -5.80 15.35 -17.18
C VAL A 235 -6.31 15.52 -18.61
N SER A 236 -7.00 14.53 -19.15
CA SER A 236 -7.58 14.62 -20.50
C SER A 236 -8.85 15.47 -20.53
N SER A 237 -9.30 15.85 -21.74
CA SER A 237 -10.59 16.53 -21.92
C SER A 237 -11.80 15.68 -21.48
N ALA A 238 -11.66 14.35 -21.50
CA ALA A 238 -12.66 13.41 -20.97
C ALA A 238 -12.56 13.23 -19.44
N GLY A 239 -11.54 13.82 -18.80
CA GLY A 239 -11.33 13.74 -17.36
C GLY A 239 -10.50 12.56 -16.89
N ALA A 240 -9.84 11.82 -17.78
CA ALA A 240 -8.89 10.76 -17.41
C ALA A 240 -7.67 11.36 -16.70
N GLN A 241 -7.20 10.72 -15.62
CA GLN A 241 -6.25 11.34 -14.69
C GLN A 241 -4.93 10.58 -14.54
N GLY A 242 -3.87 11.38 -14.43
CA GLY A 242 -2.52 11.01 -14.03
C GLY A 242 -1.80 10.04 -14.95
N LEU A 243 -0.80 9.38 -14.39
CA LEU A 243 0.20 8.58 -15.11
C LEU A 243 -0.44 7.53 -16.02
N MET A 244 -1.51 6.91 -15.53
CA MET A 244 -2.19 5.79 -16.18
C MET A 244 -3.53 6.18 -16.81
N GLN A 245 -3.85 7.49 -16.86
CA GLN A 245 -5.10 8.06 -17.38
C GLN A 245 -6.35 7.28 -16.94
N ILE A 246 -6.47 7.03 -15.65
CA ILE A 246 -7.64 6.32 -15.10
C ILE A 246 -8.81 7.29 -15.00
N MET A 247 -9.98 6.89 -15.47
CA MET A 247 -11.21 7.66 -15.32
C MET A 247 -11.63 7.78 -13.84
N PRO A 248 -12.18 8.92 -13.37
CA PRO A 248 -12.49 9.13 -11.95
C PRO A 248 -13.43 8.08 -11.35
N ALA A 249 -14.44 7.64 -12.10
CA ALA A 249 -15.35 6.59 -11.66
C ALA A 249 -14.64 5.23 -11.49
N THR A 250 -13.70 4.92 -12.39
CA THR A 250 -12.86 3.72 -12.31
C THR A 250 -11.91 3.80 -11.14
N ALA A 251 -11.27 4.95 -10.91
CA ALA A 251 -10.40 5.19 -9.77
C ALA A 251 -11.15 5.04 -8.44
N ALA A 252 -12.38 5.58 -8.35
CA ALA A 252 -13.26 5.39 -7.20
C ALA A 252 -13.63 3.91 -6.98
N GLY A 253 -13.99 3.19 -8.04
CA GLY A 253 -14.29 1.75 -7.96
C GLY A 253 -13.09 0.88 -7.57
N LEU A 254 -11.87 1.34 -7.89
CA LEU A 254 -10.62 0.69 -7.50
C LEU A 254 -10.13 1.12 -6.10
N GLY A 255 -10.67 2.20 -5.54
CA GLY A 255 -10.24 2.78 -4.27
C GLY A 255 -8.88 3.48 -4.34
N VAL A 256 -8.54 4.06 -5.50
CA VAL A 256 -7.24 4.68 -5.78
C VAL A 256 -7.38 6.16 -6.13
N ASN A 257 -6.37 6.96 -5.80
CA ASN A 257 -6.20 8.31 -6.34
C ASN A 257 -5.40 8.25 -7.66
N ALA A 258 -6.02 8.55 -8.79
CA ALA A 258 -5.37 8.50 -10.10
C ALA A 258 -4.26 9.55 -10.32
N LEU A 259 -4.26 10.64 -9.54
CA LEU A 259 -3.20 11.66 -9.56
C LEU A 259 -2.01 11.31 -8.66
N ASP A 260 -2.15 10.27 -7.83
CA ASP A 260 -1.02 9.68 -7.11
C ASP A 260 -0.38 8.60 -8.01
N PRO A 261 0.89 8.74 -8.43
CA PRO A 261 1.49 7.84 -9.40
C PRO A 261 1.54 6.39 -8.94
N MET A 262 1.77 6.14 -7.65
CA MET A 262 1.88 4.79 -7.12
C MET A 262 0.52 4.10 -7.06
N GLN A 263 -0.52 4.82 -6.63
CA GLN A 263 -1.89 4.33 -6.65
C GLN A 263 -2.43 4.18 -8.07
N ALA A 264 -2.06 5.06 -9.00
CA ALA A 264 -2.41 4.95 -10.42
C ALA A 264 -1.79 3.68 -11.04
N ILE A 265 -0.50 3.41 -10.79
CA ILE A 265 0.18 2.20 -11.26
C ILE A 265 -0.48 0.94 -10.70
N ASP A 266 -0.74 0.90 -9.39
CA ASP A 266 -1.36 -0.24 -8.73
C ASP A 266 -2.80 -0.49 -9.24
N GLY A 267 -3.58 0.59 -9.35
CA GLY A 267 -4.95 0.55 -9.86
C GLY A 267 -5.00 0.08 -11.32
N ALA A 268 -4.14 0.62 -12.17
CA ALA A 268 -4.04 0.18 -13.56
C ALA A 268 -3.60 -1.29 -13.69
N ALA A 269 -2.65 -1.72 -12.85
CA ALA A 269 -2.20 -3.10 -12.83
C ALA A 269 -3.27 -4.08 -12.37
N ARG A 270 -4.03 -3.72 -11.34
CA ARG A 270 -5.20 -4.49 -10.88
C ARG A 270 -6.26 -4.59 -11.98
N LEU A 271 -6.54 -3.48 -12.67
CA LEU A 271 -7.50 -3.44 -13.77
C LEU A 271 -7.07 -4.33 -14.94
N LEU A 272 -5.81 -4.21 -15.39
CA LEU A 272 -5.26 -5.03 -16.47
C LEU A 272 -5.20 -6.52 -16.12
N SER A 273 -4.89 -6.87 -14.88
CA SER A 273 -4.90 -8.27 -14.41
C SER A 273 -6.31 -8.83 -14.39
N GLY A 274 -7.30 -8.05 -13.94
CA GLY A 274 -8.72 -8.41 -14.01
C GLY A 274 -9.17 -8.62 -15.46
N ASN A 275 -8.75 -7.75 -16.38
CA ASN A 275 -9.04 -7.89 -17.80
C ASN A 275 -8.40 -9.16 -18.38
N LEU A 276 -7.11 -9.42 -18.11
CA LEU A 276 -6.44 -10.65 -18.57
C LEU A 276 -7.19 -11.90 -18.09
N LYS A 277 -7.62 -11.95 -16.83
CA LYS A 277 -8.42 -13.07 -16.32
C LYS A 277 -9.77 -13.19 -17.04
N SER A 278 -10.44 -12.06 -17.28
CA SER A 278 -11.75 -12.00 -17.93
C SER A 278 -11.71 -12.41 -19.40
N PHE A 279 -10.55 -12.29 -20.05
CA PHE A 279 -10.33 -12.63 -21.46
C PHE A 279 -9.34 -13.78 -21.65
N ASN A 280 -9.25 -14.71 -20.70
CA ASN A 280 -8.47 -15.95 -20.79
C ASN A 280 -6.99 -15.75 -21.16
N GLY A 281 -6.37 -14.69 -20.64
CA GLY A 281 -4.97 -14.33 -20.88
C GLY A 281 -4.73 -13.60 -22.21
N SER A 282 -5.77 -13.27 -22.98
CA SER A 282 -5.63 -12.54 -24.24
C SER A 282 -5.18 -11.11 -24.00
N LEU A 283 -3.88 -10.87 -24.19
CA LEU A 283 -3.27 -9.55 -24.02
C LEU A 283 -3.90 -8.47 -24.92
N PRO A 284 -4.18 -8.69 -26.22
CA PRO A 284 -4.83 -7.68 -27.04
C PRO A 284 -6.22 -7.27 -26.53
N LEU A 285 -7.00 -8.25 -26.02
CA LEU A 285 -8.32 -7.99 -25.47
C LEU A 285 -8.26 -7.29 -24.11
N ALA A 286 -7.26 -7.62 -23.29
CA ALA A 286 -7.05 -6.95 -22.02
C ALA A 286 -6.64 -5.47 -22.18
N ILE A 287 -5.79 -5.17 -23.16
CA ILE A 287 -5.42 -3.80 -23.55
C ILE A 287 -6.63 -3.08 -24.13
N ALA A 288 -7.42 -3.73 -25.01
CA ALA A 288 -8.65 -3.15 -25.55
C ALA A 288 -9.66 -2.82 -24.44
N ALA A 289 -9.80 -3.69 -23.45
CA ALA A 289 -10.70 -3.49 -22.31
C ALA A 289 -10.22 -2.38 -21.37
N TYR A 290 -8.92 -2.07 -21.33
CA TYR A 290 -8.40 -0.94 -20.58
C TYR A 290 -8.85 0.39 -21.19
N ASN A 291 -8.79 0.52 -22.53
CA ASN A 291 -9.19 1.73 -23.26
C ASN A 291 -10.72 1.85 -23.44
N ALA A 292 -11.40 0.78 -23.85
CA ALA A 292 -12.82 0.80 -24.21
C ALA A 292 -13.77 0.28 -23.12
N GLY A 293 -13.24 -0.25 -22.03
CA GLY A 293 -14.00 -0.98 -21.01
C GLY A 293 -14.25 -2.45 -21.38
N SER A 294 -14.24 -3.32 -20.37
CA SER A 294 -14.44 -4.76 -20.53
C SER A 294 -15.81 -5.13 -21.11
N GLY A 295 -16.87 -4.38 -20.76
CA GLY A 295 -18.22 -4.61 -21.29
C GLY A 295 -18.30 -4.42 -22.81
N ALA A 296 -17.54 -3.49 -23.38
CA ALA A 296 -17.48 -3.30 -24.83
C ALA A 296 -16.81 -4.51 -25.51
N VAL A 297 -15.67 -4.96 -24.97
CA VAL A 297 -14.94 -6.13 -25.50
C VAL A 297 -15.81 -7.39 -25.45
N GLN A 298 -16.54 -7.60 -24.34
CA GLN A 298 -17.49 -8.71 -24.19
C GLN A 298 -18.63 -8.62 -25.21
N LYS A 299 -19.24 -7.44 -25.38
CA LYS A 299 -20.34 -7.21 -26.32
C LYS A 299 -19.94 -7.54 -27.76
N TYR A 300 -18.74 -7.17 -28.18
CA TYR A 300 -18.25 -7.39 -29.55
C TYR A 300 -17.52 -8.74 -29.74
N GLY A 301 -17.26 -9.49 -28.67
CA GLY A 301 -16.53 -10.76 -28.73
C GLY A 301 -15.08 -10.61 -29.23
N GLY A 302 -14.50 -9.42 -29.10
CA GLY A 302 -13.22 -9.06 -29.71
C GLY A 302 -12.87 -7.59 -29.46
N ILE A 303 -11.82 -7.10 -30.11
CA ILE A 303 -11.46 -5.67 -30.04
C ILE A 303 -12.64 -4.87 -30.66
N PRO A 304 -13.30 -3.97 -29.90
CA PRO A 304 -14.45 -3.21 -30.40
C PRO A 304 -14.11 -2.43 -31.66
N PRO A 305 -15.08 -2.19 -32.58
CA PRO A 305 -14.87 -1.44 -33.81
C PRO A 305 -14.79 0.09 -33.56
N PHE A 306 -14.17 0.50 -32.47
CA PHE A 306 -13.87 1.89 -32.16
C PHE A 306 -12.51 2.22 -32.73
N ALA A 307 -12.44 3.24 -33.60
CA ALA A 307 -11.20 3.64 -34.25
C ALA A 307 -10.08 3.95 -33.25
N GLU A 308 -10.42 4.52 -32.11
CA GLU A 308 -9.47 4.76 -31.01
C GLU A 308 -8.87 3.46 -30.49
N THR A 309 -9.71 2.49 -30.11
CA THR A 309 -9.28 1.21 -29.52
C THR A 309 -8.49 0.34 -30.52
N GLN A 310 -8.93 0.31 -31.78
CA GLN A 310 -8.21 -0.39 -32.86
C GLN A 310 -6.81 0.17 -33.08
N ASN A 311 -6.61 1.48 -32.86
CA ASN A 311 -5.30 2.12 -32.92
C ASN A 311 -4.51 2.00 -31.61
N TYR A 312 -5.20 1.96 -30.47
CA TYR A 312 -4.60 1.93 -29.14
C TYR A 312 -3.87 0.62 -28.86
N VAL A 313 -4.51 -0.52 -29.15
CA VAL A 313 -3.94 -1.86 -28.91
C VAL A 313 -2.56 -2.04 -29.58
N PRO A 314 -2.39 -1.82 -30.90
CA PRO A 314 -1.09 -1.98 -31.54
C PRO A 314 -0.06 -0.95 -31.07
N LYS A 315 -0.47 0.26 -30.65
CA LYS A 315 0.45 1.27 -30.07
C LYS A 315 1.07 0.77 -28.77
N VAL A 316 0.25 0.24 -27.85
CA VAL A 316 0.74 -0.33 -26.58
C VAL A 316 1.64 -1.54 -26.84
N GLN A 317 1.23 -2.45 -27.73
CA GLN A 317 2.07 -3.61 -28.08
C GLN A 317 3.41 -3.21 -28.71
N ALA A 318 3.42 -2.20 -29.58
CA ALA A 318 4.67 -1.68 -30.15
C ALA A 318 5.54 -1.00 -29.09
N ALA A 319 4.96 -0.28 -28.13
CA ALA A 319 5.69 0.28 -26.99
C ALA A 319 6.29 -0.84 -26.11
N MET A 320 5.53 -1.89 -25.80
CA MET A 320 6.04 -3.07 -25.08
C MET A 320 7.20 -3.75 -25.81
N ALA A 321 7.07 -3.94 -27.13
CA ALA A 321 8.12 -4.58 -27.93
C ALA A 321 9.43 -3.76 -27.89
N ARG A 322 9.34 -2.42 -27.96
CA ARG A 322 10.52 -1.54 -27.83
C ARG A 322 11.18 -1.64 -26.46
N LEU A 323 10.38 -1.74 -25.39
CA LEU A 323 10.89 -1.89 -24.02
C LEU A 323 11.55 -3.25 -23.78
N ASN A 324 11.08 -4.31 -24.44
CA ASN A 324 11.58 -5.67 -24.27
C ASN A 324 12.68 -6.06 -25.28
N GLY A 325 12.83 -5.31 -26.38
CA GLY A 325 13.66 -5.68 -27.54
C GLY A 325 14.89 -4.82 -27.77
N GLY A 326 15.34 -4.02 -26.81
CA GLY A 326 16.57 -3.23 -26.95
C GLY A 326 17.85 -4.05 -26.74
N ALA A 327 18.09 -5.02 -27.62
CA ALA A 327 19.40 -5.66 -27.82
C ALA A 327 20.04 -5.10 -29.10
#